data_AF-A0A0D0C330-F1
#
_entry.id   AF-A0A0D0C330-F1
#
_cell.length_a   1.000
_cell.length_b   1.000
_cell.length_c   1.000
_cell.angle_alpha   90.00
_cell.angle_beta   90.00
_cell.angle_gamma   90.00
#
_symmetry.space_group_name_H-M   'P 1'
#
loop_
_entity.id
_entity.type
_entity.pdbx_description
1 polymer ?
#
loop_
_entity_poly.entity_id
_entity_poly.type
_entity_poly.pdbx_seq_one_letter_code
_entity_poly.pdbx_strand_id
1 'polypeptide(L)'
;ISTFHYIVIVISLEQVMKPDRESEKLLKNPLFAMWIISIVIDEAHCLTNWGEFWPEYRELGQLCYVLPSSVPLLVTSATLTKSTVCDVTCLLH
;
A
#
# COMPACT_ATOMS: atom_id res chain seq x y z
N ILE A 1 24.20 1.66 17.07
CA ILE A 1 23.15 0.87 16.41
C ILE A 1 22.50 0.02 17.49
N SER A 2 21.68 0.65 18.34
CA SER A 2 21.06 0.00 19.50
C SER A 2 19.54 0.08 19.33
N THR A 3 18.95 -1.10 19.16
CA THR A 3 17.54 -1.45 19.38
C THR A 3 16.49 -0.70 18.56
N PHE A 4 16.36 -1.03 17.27
CA PHE A 4 15.07 -0.91 16.57
C PHE A 4 14.12 -1.95 17.13
N HIS A 5 13.38 -1.62 18.21
CA HIS A 5 12.61 -2.64 18.91
C HIS A 5 11.38 -3.09 18.12
N TYR A 6 10.67 -2.19 17.41
CA TYR A 6 9.84 -2.46 16.22
C TYR A 6 9.50 -1.11 15.53
N ILE A 7 9.62 -1.00 14.20
CA ILE A 7 9.17 0.16 13.41
C ILE A 7 8.19 -0.32 12.36
N VAL A 8 6.91 -0.36 12.73
CA VAL A 8 5.80 -0.60 11.81
C VAL A 8 4.92 0.64 11.85
N ILE A 9 4.66 1.21 10.68
CA ILE A 9 3.66 2.27 10.52
C ILE A 9 2.43 1.60 9.95
N VAL A 10 1.37 1.50 10.76
CA VAL A 10 0.07 1.00 10.31
C VAL A 10 -0.81 2.19 9.97
N ILE A 11 -1.34 2.20 8.76
CA ILE A 11 -2.22 3.24 8.26
C ILE A 11 -3.33 2.59 7.45
N SER A 12 -4.57 3.08 7.59
CA SER A 12 -5.67 2.58 6.77
C SER A 12 -5.60 3.15 5.35
N LEU A 13 -6.24 2.46 4.40
CA LEU A 13 -6.31 2.95 3.02
C LEU A 13 -6.94 4.34 2.96
N GLU A 14 -8.05 4.55 3.67
CA GLU A 14 -8.73 5.85 3.71
C GLU A 14 -7.79 6.99 4.14
N GLN A 15 -6.91 6.76 5.12
CA GLN A 15 -5.95 7.77 5.57
C GLN A 15 -4.85 8.03 4.54
N VAL A 16 -4.37 6.99 3.88
CA VAL A 16 -3.42 7.10 2.77
C VAL A 16 -4.05 7.85 1.59
N MET A 17 -5.36 7.68 1.37
CA MET A 17 -6.06 8.15 0.17
C MET A 17 -6.73 9.53 0.29
N LYS A 18 -6.62 10.24 1.43
CA LYS A 18 -7.23 11.58 1.62
C LYS A 18 -6.82 12.59 0.53
N PRO A 19 -7.63 13.60 0.17
CA PRO A 19 -7.31 14.55 -0.92
C PRO A 19 -6.21 15.60 -0.65
N ASP A 20 -5.61 15.65 0.55
CA ASP A 20 -4.45 16.52 0.89
C ASP A 20 -3.38 15.70 1.62
N ARG A 21 -2.67 14.84 0.86
CA ARG A 21 -1.88 13.72 1.39
C ARG A 21 -0.55 14.16 1.99
N GLU A 22 -0.54 14.44 3.29
CA GLU A 22 0.70 14.42 4.07
C GLU A 22 1.41 13.05 3.97
N SER A 23 0.65 11.96 3.79
CA SER A 23 1.16 10.61 3.49
C SER A 23 1.96 10.57 2.18
N GLU A 24 1.46 11.20 1.12
CA GLU A 24 2.13 11.24 -0.18
C GLU A 24 3.40 12.09 -0.12
N LYS A 25 3.36 13.25 0.58
CA LYS A 25 4.55 14.07 0.83
C LYS A 25 5.63 13.28 1.57
N LEU A 26 5.23 12.49 2.57
CA LEU A 26 6.13 11.63 3.33
C LEU A 26 6.73 10.52 2.46
N LEU A 27 5.92 9.85 1.64
CA LEU A 27 6.37 8.79 0.73
C LEU A 27 7.29 9.32 -0.38
N LYS A 28 7.05 10.56 -0.86
CA LYS A 28 7.91 11.26 -1.82
C LYS A 28 9.19 11.82 -1.20
N ASN A 29 9.29 11.89 0.13
CA ASN A 29 10.48 12.40 0.78
C ASN A 29 11.62 11.37 0.64
N PRO A 30 12.72 11.70 -0.07
CA PRO A 30 13.77 10.72 -0.37
C PRO A 30 14.49 10.22 0.87
N LEU A 31 14.61 11.05 1.91
CA LEU A 31 15.20 10.63 3.18
C LEU A 31 14.32 9.59 3.84
N PHE A 32 13.01 9.81 3.91
CA PHE A 32 12.07 8.85 4.48
C PHE A 32 12.03 7.54 3.68
N ALA A 33 11.86 7.66 2.36
CA ALA A 33 11.82 6.55 1.42
C ALA A 33 13.04 5.62 1.55
N MET A 34 14.24 6.16 1.78
CA MET A 34 15.48 5.39 1.94
C MET A 34 15.47 4.45 3.16
N TRP A 35 14.64 4.73 4.18
CA TRP A 35 14.50 3.87 5.36
C TRP A 35 13.36 2.86 5.23
N ILE A 36 12.54 2.93 4.17
CA ILE A 36 11.44 1.98 3.98
C ILE A 36 12.03 0.66 3.50
N ILE A 37 11.85 -0.39 4.31
CA ILE A 37 12.35 -1.74 4.01
C ILE A 37 11.34 -2.52 3.15
N SER A 38 10.04 -2.31 3.39
CA SER A 38 8.95 -2.99 2.70
C SER A 38 7.64 -2.24 2.92
N ILE A 39 6.71 -2.41 1.99
CA ILE A 39 5.32 -1.98 2.12
C ILE A 39 4.45 -3.22 2.05
N VAL A 40 3.50 -3.35 2.99
CA VAL A 40 2.60 -4.49 3.07
C VAL A 40 1.17 -4.01 2.90
N ILE A 41 0.46 -4.56 1.92
CA ILE A 41 -0.98 -4.42 1.76
C ILE A 41 -1.62 -5.64 2.39
N ASP A 42 -2.22 -5.45 3.55
CA ASP A 42 -2.94 -6.52 4.25
C ASP A 42 -4.41 -6.60 3.81
N GLU A 43 -4.96 -7.81 3.89
CA GLU A 43 -6.29 -8.16 3.40
C GLU A 43 -6.58 -7.64 1.98
N ALA A 44 -5.64 -7.84 1.06
CA ALA A 44 -5.71 -7.33 -0.32
C ALA A 44 -6.96 -7.77 -1.12
N HIS A 45 -7.67 -8.80 -0.67
CA HIS A 45 -8.97 -9.18 -1.24
C HIS A 45 -10.03 -8.06 -1.08
N CYS A 46 -9.85 -7.14 -0.14
CA CYS A 46 -10.70 -5.97 0.02
C CYS A 46 -10.58 -4.98 -1.16
N LEU A 47 -9.44 -4.92 -1.85
CA LEU A 47 -9.28 -4.03 -3.01
C LEU A 47 -10.29 -4.33 -4.13
N THR A 48 -10.60 -5.61 -4.30
CA THR A 48 -11.57 -6.08 -5.30
C THR A 48 -12.99 -6.08 -4.75
N ASN A 49 -13.17 -6.60 -3.53
CA ASN A 49 -14.50 -6.83 -2.97
C ASN A 49 -15.16 -5.53 -2.50
N TRP A 50 -14.36 -4.60 -1.97
CA TRP A 50 -14.85 -3.33 -1.43
C TRP A 50 -14.63 -2.16 -2.38
N GLY A 51 -13.84 -2.33 -3.44
CA GLY A 51 -13.62 -1.27 -4.44
C GLY A 51 -14.88 -0.82 -5.19
N GLU A 52 -15.96 -1.61 -5.17
CA GLU A 52 -17.29 -1.20 -5.65
C GLU A 52 -18.00 -0.22 -4.69
N PHE A 53 -17.71 -0.30 -3.39
CA PHE A 53 -18.33 0.52 -2.35
C PHE A 53 -17.47 1.73 -1.95
N TRP A 54 -16.15 1.58 -2.02
CA TRP A 54 -15.14 2.58 -1.64
C TRP A 54 -14.20 2.80 -2.82
N PRO A 55 -14.50 3.77 -3.70
CA PRO A 55 -13.71 4.04 -4.91
C PRO A 55 -12.23 4.29 -4.61
N GLU A 56 -11.91 4.78 -3.41
CA GLU A 56 -10.55 5.05 -2.95
C GLU A 56 -9.67 3.79 -2.97
N TYR A 57 -10.25 2.61 -2.84
CA TYR A 57 -9.52 1.33 -2.90
C TYR A 57 -9.00 1.04 -4.33
N ARG A 58 -9.70 1.53 -5.36
CA ARG A 58 -9.26 1.41 -6.76
C ARG A 58 -8.17 2.40 -7.13
N GLU A 59 -8.08 3.51 -6.40
CA GLU A 59 -7.03 4.50 -6.62
C GLU A 59 -5.68 4.06 -6.04
N LEU A 60 -5.62 2.97 -5.25
CA LEU A 60 -4.38 2.52 -4.62
C LEU A 60 -3.28 2.20 -5.65
N GLY A 61 -3.64 1.81 -6.87
CA GLY A 61 -2.69 1.67 -7.98
C GLY A 61 -1.90 2.95 -8.24
N GLN A 62 -2.52 4.13 -8.11
CA GLN A 62 -1.83 5.43 -8.26
C GLN A 62 -0.75 5.64 -7.20
N LEU A 63 -0.97 5.16 -5.97
CA LEU A 63 0.02 5.24 -4.91
C LEU A 63 1.28 4.45 -5.27
N CYS A 64 1.14 3.32 -5.96
CA CYS A 64 2.27 2.50 -6.38
C CYS A 64 3.24 3.25 -7.31
N TYR A 65 2.75 4.21 -8.10
CA TYR A 65 3.60 5.09 -8.92
C TYR A 65 4.39 6.13 -8.11
N VAL A 66 3.97 6.41 -6.88
CA VAL A 66 4.66 7.33 -5.96
C VAL A 66 5.72 6.59 -5.14
N LEU A 67 5.57 5.28 -4.96
CA LEU A 67 6.48 4.47 -4.17
C LEU A 67 7.84 4.32 -4.88
N PRO A 68 8.96 4.29 -4.13
CA PRO A 68 10.26 4.03 -4.73
C PRO A 68 10.30 2.61 -5.30
N SER A 69 10.74 2.47 -6.55
CA SER A 69 10.82 1.17 -7.25
C SER A 69 11.76 0.16 -6.58
N SER A 70 12.65 0.62 -5.69
CA SER A 70 13.55 -0.23 -4.91
C SER A 70 12.89 -0.88 -3.68
N VAL A 71 11.70 -0.41 -3.27
CA VAL A 71 11.01 -0.91 -2.09
C VAL A 71 10.08 -2.06 -2.48
N PRO A 72 10.22 -3.26 -1.89
CA PRO A 72 9.33 -4.38 -2.18
C PRO A 72 7.91 -4.10 -1.67
N LEU A 73 6.92 -4.42 -2.51
CA LEU A 73 5.51 -4.43 -2.16
C LEU A 73 5.05 -5.87 -1.89
N LEU A 74 4.63 -6.16 -0.67
CA LEU A 74 4.05 -7.44 -0.28
C LEU A 74 2.53 -7.32 -0.21
N VAL A 75 1.86 -8.32 -0.79
CA VAL A 75 0.40 -8.42 -0.79
C VAL A 75 0.01 -9.63 0.03
N THR A 76 -0.72 -9.43 1.12
CA THR A 76 -1.19 -10.50 2.02
C THR A 76 -2.71 -10.54 2.09
N SER A 77 -3.26 -11.74 2.19
CA SER A 77 -4.69 -11.95 2.48
C SER A 77 -4.92 -13.42 2.78
N ALA A 78 -5.82 -13.72 3.72
CA ALA A 78 -6.22 -15.09 4.03
C ALA A 78 -7.07 -15.73 2.92
N THR A 79 -7.67 -14.93 2.05
CA THR A 79 -8.69 -15.32 1.06
C THR A 79 -8.31 -14.88 -0.36
N LEU A 80 -7.12 -15.27 -0.82
CA LEU A 80 -6.65 -15.02 -2.19
C LEU A 80 -7.09 -16.12 -3.16
N THR A 81 -8.26 -15.95 -3.77
CA THR A 81 -8.65 -16.78 -4.91
C THR A 81 -7.85 -16.43 -6.17
N LYS A 82 -7.81 -17.32 -7.18
CA LYS A 82 -7.09 -17.04 -8.44
C LYS A 82 -7.59 -15.77 -9.15
N SER A 83 -8.91 -15.52 -9.12
CA SER A 83 -9.48 -14.29 -9.68
C SER A 83 -8.98 -13.07 -8.93
N THR A 84 -9.11 -13.08 -7.59
CA THR A 84 -8.65 -12.00 -6.72
C THR A 84 -7.17 -11.68 -6.92
N VAL A 85 -6.32 -12.71 -7.06
CA VAL A 85 -4.89 -12.49 -7.36
C VAL A 85 -4.70 -11.77 -8.69
N CYS A 86 -5.42 -12.18 -9.74
CA CYS A 86 -5.35 -11.52 -11.05
C CYS A 86 -5.79 -10.04 -10.96
N ASP A 87 -6.91 -9.79 -10.28
CA ASP A 87 -7.50 -8.46 -10.16
C ASP A 87 -6.59 -7.53 -9.33
N VAL A 88 -6.07 -8.00 -8.20
CA VAL A 88 -5.13 -7.24 -7.36
C VAL A 88 -3.81 -6.99 -8.11
N THR A 89 -3.32 -7.96 -8.87
CA THR A 89 -2.10 -7.79 -9.67
C THR A 89 -2.30 -6.74 -10.75
N CYS A 90 -3.45 -6.76 -11.45
CA CYS A 90 -3.82 -5.78 -12.47
C CYS A 90 -3.99 -4.36 -11.89
N LEU A 91 -4.40 -4.25 -10.62
CA LEU A 91 -4.55 -2.96 -9.95
C LEU A 91 -3.20 -2.34 -9.55
N LEU A 92 -2.23 -3.18 -9.16
CA LEU A 92 -0.96 -2.74 -8.56
C LEU A 92 0.24 -2.70 -9.53
N HIS A 93 0.10 -3.24 -10.75
CA HIS A 93 1.11 -3.24 -11.83
C HIS A 93 0.53 -2.69 -13.13
#